data_AF-O13931-F1
#
_entry.id   AF-O13931-F1
#
_cell.length_a   1.000
_cell.length_b   1.000
_cell.length_c   1.000
_cell.angle_alpha   90.00
_cell.angle_beta   90.00
_cell.angle_gamma   90.00
#
_symmetry.space_group_name_H-M   'P 1'
#
loop_
_entity.id
_entity.type
_entity.pdbx_description
1 polymer ?
#
loop_
_entity_poly.entity_id
_entity_poly.type
_entity_poly.pdbx_seq_one_letter_code
_entity_poly.pdbx_strand_id
1 'polypeptide(L)' 'MSFFGLKRYSTPILKPMLPFFLGGAIVFYGTVKLRDAMMDSAEYRNDPRNPKAGKYGSDH' A
#
# COMPACT_ATOMS: atom_id res chain seq x y z
N MET A 1 12.88 -3.05 -27.17
CA MET A 1 12.20 -3.92 -28.16
C MET A 1 10.77 -4.13 -27.68
N SER A 2 9.76 -3.90 -28.52
CA SER A 2 8.37 -4.12 -28.10
C SER A 2 8.12 -5.61 -27.95
N PHE A 3 7.67 -6.04 -26.77
CA PHE A 3 7.44 -7.45 -26.44
C PHE A 3 6.34 -7.99 -27.37
N PHE A 4 6.67 -9.00 -28.18
CA PHE A 4 5.81 -9.62 -29.21
C PHE A 4 5.44 -8.80 -30.46
N GLY A 5 6.20 -7.78 -30.84
CA GLY A 5 5.93 -7.05 -32.10
C GLY A 5 4.65 -6.20 -32.09
N LEU A 6 3.94 -6.15 -30.96
CA LEU A 6 2.84 -5.22 -30.75
C LEU A 6 3.38 -3.79 -30.74
N LYS A 7 2.93 -2.96 -31.67
CA LYS A 7 3.25 -1.53 -31.67
C LYS A 7 2.65 -0.89 -30.41
N ARG A 8 3.48 -0.27 -29.56
CA ARG A 8 3.01 0.56 -28.45
C ARG A 8 2.47 1.87 -29.01
N TYR A 9 1.16 2.06 -28.95
CA TYR A 9 0.50 3.29 -29.35
C TYR A 9 0.50 4.29 -28.18
N SER A 10 0.74 5.57 -28.46
CA SER A 10 0.72 6.66 -27.46
C SER A 10 -0.71 7.06 -27.10
N THR A 11 -1.48 6.13 -26.54
CA THR A 11 -2.80 6.44 -26.00
C THR A 11 -2.65 7.30 -24.73
N PRO A 12 -3.40 8.40 -24.60
CA PRO A 12 -3.31 9.28 -23.44
C PRO A 12 -3.99 8.63 -22.23
N ILE A 13 -3.28 7.75 -21.53
CA ILE A 13 -3.84 7.00 -20.39
C ILE A 13 -3.75 7.79 -19.09
N LEU A 14 -2.67 8.55 -18.90
CA LEU A 14 -2.40 9.23 -17.62
C LEU A 14 -3.45 10.29 -17.26
N LYS A 15 -3.85 11.11 -18.23
CA LYS A 15 -4.84 12.19 -18.02
C LYS A 15 -6.20 11.67 -17.52
N PRO A 16 -6.87 10.73 -18.22
CA PRO A 16 -8.14 10.20 -17.74
C PRO A 16 -7.99 9.31 -16.49
N MET A 17 -6.83 8.70 -16.25
CA MET A 17 -6.62 7.84 -15.08
C MET A 17 -6.28 8.58 -13.79
N LEU A 18 -5.90 9.86 -13.86
CA LEU A 18 -5.54 10.68 -12.69
C LEU A 18 -6.50 10.56 -11.50
N PRO A 19 -7.84 10.70 -11.63
CA PRO A 19 -8.74 10.57 -10.48
C PRO A 19 -8.67 9.18 -9.81
N PHE A 20 -8.44 8.12 -10.57
CA PHE A 20 -8.31 6.76 -10.03
C PHE A 20 -6.98 6.56 -9.32
N PHE A 21 -5.89 7.10 -9.87
CA PHE A 21 -4.59 7.07 -9.18
C PHE A 21 -4.63 7.87 -7.88
N LEU A 22 -5.26 9.05 -7.89
CA LEU A 22 -5.42 9.87 -6.70
C LEU A 22 -6.28 9.17 -5.66
N GLY A 23 -7.42 8.61 -6.07
CA GLY A 23 -8.28 7.81 -5.19
C GLY A 23 -7.54 6.60 -4.60
N GLY A 24 -6.79 5.86 -5.42
CA GLY A 24 -5.95 4.76 -4.97
C GLY A 24 -4.90 5.19 -3.95
N ALA A 25 -4.24 6.33 -4.16
CA ALA A 25 -3.28 6.87 -3.21
C ALA A 25 -3.93 7.26 -1.88
N ILE A 26 -5.13 7.87 -1.91
CA ILE A 26 -5.89 8.23 -0.70
C ILE A 26 -6.27 6.98 0.08
N VAL A 27 -6.85 5.97 -0.59
CA VAL A 27 -7.25 4.71 0.04
C VAL A 27 -6.03 4.01 0.61
N PHE A 28 -4.93 3.92 -0.15
CA PHE A 28 -3.70 3.31 0.32
C PHE A 28 -3.19 3.97 1.61
N TYR A 29 -3.13 5.30 1.64
CA TYR A 29 -2.70 6.03 2.83
C TYR A 29 -3.63 5.81 4.03
N GLY A 30 -4.95 5.82 3.79
CA GLY A 30 -5.95 5.53 4.81
C GLY A 30 -5.81 4.11 5.38
N THR A 31 -5.68 3.12 4.51
CA THR A 31 -5.51 1.72 4.90
C THR A 31 -4.23 1.50 5.69
N VAL A 32 -3.10 2.13 5.31
CA VAL A 32 -1.84 2.02 6.07
C VAL A 32 -2.02 2.53 7.50
N LYS A 33 -2.66 3.70 7.68
CA LYS A 33 -2.93 4.25 9.01
C LYS A 33 -3.88 3.39 9.84
N LEU A 34 -4.97 2.94 9.23
CA LEU A 34 -5.94 2.07 9.90
C LEU A 34 -5.27 0.76 10.34
N ARG A 35 -4.47 0.15 9.45
CA ARG A 35 -3.67 -1.05 9.75
C ARG A 35 -2.72 -0.80 10.93
N ASP A 36 -1.99 0.30 10.95
CA ASP A 36 -1.05 0.60 12.05
C ASP A 36 -1.77 0.75 13.39
N ALA A 37 -2.98 1.33 13.42
CA ALA A 37 -3.79 1.43 14.63
C ALA A 37 -4.35 0.07 15.08
N MET A 38 -4.84 -0.75 14.14
CA MET A 38 -5.36 -2.09 14.44
C MET A 38 -4.26 -3.02 14.98
N MET A 39 -3.04 -2.87 14.49
CA MET A 39 -1.90 -3.65 14.98
C MET A 39 -1.48 -3.32 16.41
N ASP A 40 -1.82 -2.13 16.91
CA ASP A 40 -1.55 -1.75 18.31
C ASP A 40 -2.72 -2.14 19.26
N SER A 41 -3.82 -2.67 18.73
CA SER A 41 -4.96 -3.12 19.53
C SER A 41 -4.61 -4.34 20.40
N ALA A 42 -5.32 -4.51 21.52
CA ALA A 42 -5.05 -5.55 22.51
C ALA A 42 -5.04 -6.97 21.93
N GLU A 43 -5.87 -7.23 20.92
CA GLU A 43 -5.99 -8.53 20.26
C GLU A 43 -4.72 -8.89 19.46
N TYR A 44 -4.13 -7.92 18.77
CA TYR A 44 -3.07 -8.17 17.79
C TYR A 44 -1.68 -7.70 18.24
N ARG A 45 -1.56 -6.95 19.33
CA ARG A 45 -0.29 -6.37 19.80
C ARG A 45 0.76 -7.43 20.12
N ASN A 46 0.35 -8.60 20.57
CA ASN A 46 1.24 -9.71 20.96
C ASN A 46 1.30 -10.85 19.93
N ASP A 47 0.68 -10.71 18.75
CA ASP A 47 0.78 -11.75 17.72
C ASP A 47 2.22 -11.76 17.15
N PRO A 48 2.94 -12.89 17.14
CA PRO A 48 4.30 -12.97 16.60
C PRO A 48 4.39 -12.63 15.10
N ARG A 49 3.26 -12.66 14.38
CA ARG A 49 3.18 -12.28 12.97
C ARG A 49 3.01 -10.78 12.76
N ASN A 50 2.72 -10.02 13.82
CA ASN A 50 2.60 -8.58 13.76
C ASN A 50 3.99 -7.94 13.54
N PRO A 51 4.25 -7.28 12.39
CA PRO A 51 5.55 -6.65 12.14
C PRO A 51 5.96 -5.58 13.16
N LYS A 52 5.02 -5.03 13.95
CA LYS A 52 5.32 -4.11 15.06
C LYS A 52 5.74 -4.84 16.33
N ALA A 53 5.34 -6.10 16.55
CA ALA A 53 5.72 -6.84 17.76
C ALA A 53 7.24 -7.00 17.87
N GLY A 54 7.94 -7.19 16.74
CA GLY A 54 9.40 -7.22 16.68
C GLY A 54 10.09 -5.87 16.86
N LYS A 55 9.38 -4.75 16.64
CA LYS A 55 9.93 -3.39 16.81
C LYS A 55 9.86 -2.90 18.25
N TYR A 56 8.84 -3.31 19.01
CA TYR A 56 8.76 -3.02 20.44
C TYR A 56 9.77 -3.84 21.28
N GLY A 57 10.29 -4.94 20.74
CA GLY A 57 11.31 -5.78 21.42
C GLY A 57 12.75 -5.27 21.30
N SER A 58 13.00 -4.18 20.57
CA SER A 58 14.34 -3.63 20.36
C SER A 58 14.61 -2.31 21.10
N ASP A 59 13.62 -1.72 21.78
CA ASP A 59 13.80 -0.40 22.40
C ASP A 59 14.10 -0.41 23.90
N HIS A 60 13.76 -1.43 24.72
CA HIS A 60 14.15 -1.47 26.14
C HIS A 60 14.23 -2.90 26.72
#